data_AF-A0A6N7YKF5-F1
#
_entry.id   AF-A0A6N7YKF5-F1
#
_cell.length_a   1.000
_cell.length_b   1.000
_cell.length_c   1.000
_cell.angle_alpha   90.00
_cell.angle_beta   90.00
_cell.angle_gamma   90.00
#
_symmetry.space_group_name_H-M   'P 1'
#
loop_
_entity.id
_entity.type
_entity.pdbx_description
1 polymer ?
#
loop_
_entity_poly.entity_id
_entity_poly.type
_entity_poly.pdbx_seq_one_letter_code
_entity_poly.pdbx_strand_id
1 'polypeptide(L)'
;MDTESEQQAASTDVLSSAAHAARLVMLKTMDEKIRYACEALGQPSTSDVIAFLMTYGVVTNPKRERAYVATQVDKWRTERGLGDTGDLPRLSAELLTELDNRRAAEESAAAEKQAAETTPAPPKTTTATKRRSTPEGSRGFYLVALMSLLVSVDTSWRFFGIKLGITSIYERAAMFAVVEVALIACGFAMRAGIRSASGKPGPARLILWALCFASGYMAFDLAGPVSGLARVTLGPVLGVVMLHLALGIELRHRRTRVTTWSRVSRELKERFLSRLGLGDDERDALARTRDRAARRAAHLARASWMTPFRKVRLARALRSANAAHDDRMRARLMAELAAVQHADELRRLDLASPWSDSLANTLKYLRS
;
A
#
# COMPACT_ATOMS: atom_id res chain seq x y z
N MET A 1 30.08 14.23 40.50
CA MET A 1 28.72 13.89 40.96
C MET A 1 27.93 13.14 39.89
N ASP A 2 28.21 13.32 38.59
CA ASP A 2 27.47 12.63 37.52
C ASP A 2 27.74 11.13 37.42
N THR A 3 28.93 10.66 37.83
CA THR A 3 29.32 9.24 37.76
C THR A 3 28.57 8.35 38.76
N GLU A 4 28.23 8.86 39.95
CA GLU A 4 27.48 8.10 40.96
C GLU A 4 26.01 7.95 40.56
N SER A 5 25.42 8.98 39.93
CA SER A 5 24.05 8.93 39.41
C SER A 5 23.90 7.96 38.22
N GLU A 6 24.87 7.94 37.29
CA GLU A 6 24.87 6.98 36.17
C GLU A 6 25.05 5.54 36.66
N GLN A 7 25.90 5.32 37.66
CA GLN A 7 26.16 4.00 38.22
C GLN A 7 24.97 3.48 39.06
N GLN A 8 24.24 4.39 39.72
CA GLN A 8 23.02 4.08 40.45
C GLN A 8 21.85 3.80 39.50
N ALA A 9 21.72 4.52 38.38
CA ALA A 9 20.74 4.26 37.33
C ALA A 9 20.97 2.93 36.60
N ALA A 10 22.22 2.62 36.24
CA ALA A 10 22.57 1.33 35.63
C ALA A 10 22.32 0.15 36.59
N SER A 11 22.56 0.35 37.89
CA SER A 11 22.28 -0.66 38.91
C SER A 11 20.78 -0.88 39.09
N THR A 12 19.96 0.17 39.02
CA THR A 12 18.49 0.03 39.08
C THR A 12 17.90 -0.66 37.85
N ASP A 13 18.45 -0.44 36.65
CA ASP A 13 18.01 -1.12 35.43
C ASP A 13 18.36 -2.61 35.43
N VAL A 14 19.54 -2.98 35.93
CA VAL A 14 19.94 -4.38 36.06
C VAL A 14 19.10 -5.09 37.12
N LEU A 15 18.80 -4.42 38.25
CA LEU A 15 17.91 -4.95 39.29
C LEU A 15 16.46 -5.09 38.80
N SER A 16 15.96 -4.13 38.00
CA SER A 16 14.66 -4.18 37.35
C SER A 16 14.58 -5.36 36.37
N SER A 17 15.60 -5.55 35.54
CA SER A 17 15.68 -6.66 34.58
C SER A 17 15.68 -8.04 35.26
N ALA A 18 16.47 -8.21 36.33
CA ALA A 18 16.49 -9.45 37.10
C ALA A 18 15.14 -9.72 37.82
N ALA A 19 14.48 -8.67 38.32
CA ALA A 19 13.16 -8.78 38.94
C ALA A 19 12.08 -9.17 37.91
N HIS A 20 12.12 -8.62 36.70
CA HIS A 20 11.21 -9.01 35.62
C HIS A 20 11.40 -10.47 35.19
N ALA A 21 12.65 -10.94 35.09
CA ALA A 21 12.95 -12.34 34.80
C ALA A 21 12.40 -13.29 35.88
N ALA A 22 12.66 -13.00 37.16
CA ALA A 22 12.16 -13.81 38.27
C ALA A 22 10.62 -13.86 38.30
N ARG A 23 9.96 -12.72 38.06
CA ARG A 23 8.50 -12.64 38.02
C ARG A 23 7.90 -13.43 36.85
N LEU A 24 8.50 -13.38 35.66
CA LEU A 24 8.06 -14.14 34.49
C LEU A 24 8.19 -15.66 34.67
N VAL A 25 9.17 -16.12 35.45
CA VAL A 25 9.34 -17.55 35.79
C VAL A 25 8.24 -18.04 36.74
N MET A 26 7.78 -17.20 37.66
CA MET A 26 6.70 -17.56 38.61
C MET A 26 5.31 -17.68 37.97
N LEU A 27 5.09 -17.05 36.81
CA LEU A 27 3.82 -17.09 36.10
C LEU A 27 3.68 -18.39 35.32
N LYS A 28 2.52 -19.05 35.44
CA LYS A 28 2.31 -20.40 34.92
C LYS A 28 1.83 -20.39 33.48
N THR A 29 1.00 -19.42 33.11
CA THR A 29 0.37 -19.35 31.78
C THR A 29 1.02 -18.30 30.90
N MET A 30 0.94 -18.49 29.58
CA MET A 30 1.41 -17.50 28.61
C MET A 30 0.61 -16.19 28.71
N ASP A 31 -0.67 -16.27 29.03
CA ASP A 31 -1.56 -15.10 29.17
C ASP A 31 -1.16 -14.22 30.35
N GLU A 32 -0.82 -14.82 31.49
CA GLU A 32 -0.29 -14.11 32.65
C GLU A 32 1.01 -13.38 32.31
N LYS A 33 1.91 -14.03 31.57
CA LYS A 33 3.19 -13.44 31.15
C LYS A 33 2.98 -12.26 30.20
N ILE A 34 2.05 -12.38 29.25
CA ILE A 34 1.70 -11.28 28.33
C ILE A 34 1.08 -10.12 29.10
N ARG A 35 0.16 -10.39 30.04
CA ARG A 35 -0.47 -9.35 30.87
C ARG A 35 0.55 -8.62 31.74
N TYR A 36 1.48 -9.35 32.35
CA TYR A 36 2.58 -8.77 33.12
C TYR A 36 3.49 -7.89 32.25
N ALA A 37 3.83 -8.35 31.04
CA ALA A 37 4.60 -7.55 30.10
C ALA A 37 3.87 -6.26 29.69
N CYS A 38 2.55 -6.31 29.51
CA CYS A 38 1.74 -5.12 29.24
C CYS A 38 1.77 -4.12 30.41
N GLU A 39 1.70 -4.60 31.64
CA GLU A 39 1.76 -3.77 32.85
C GLU A 39 3.14 -3.15 33.08
N ALA A 40 4.21 -3.89 32.81
CA ALA A 40 5.58 -3.39 32.91
C ALA A 40 5.90 -2.30 31.88
N LEU A 41 5.29 -2.36 30.69
CA LEU A 41 5.54 -1.41 29.59
C LEU A 41 4.62 -0.17 29.61
N GLY A 42 3.50 -0.20 30.34
CA GLY A 42 2.57 0.92 30.49
C GLY A 42 1.72 1.23 29.26
N GLN A 43 2.35 1.52 28.10
CA GLN A 43 1.69 1.73 26.79
C GLN A 43 2.21 0.71 25.75
N PRO A 44 1.90 -0.59 25.91
CA PRO A 44 2.48 -1.64 25.09
C PRO A 44 1.94 -1.62 23.65
N SER A 45 2.85 -1.58 22.66
CA SER A 45 2.55 -2.11 21.33
C SER A 45 2.78 -3.63 21.29
N THR A 46 2.13 -4.32 20.35
CA THR A 46 2.35 -5.77 20.17
C THR A 46 3.82 -6.10 19.89
N SER A 47 4.55 -5.23 19.19
CA SER A 47 5.99 -5.40 18.94
C SER A 47 6.80 -5.27 20.21
N ASP A 48 6.46 -4.33 21.09
CA ASP A 48 7.21 -4.08 22.33
C ASP A 48 7.03 -5.24 23.32
N VAL A 49 5.81 -5.77 23.41
CA VAL A 49 5.52 -6.95 24.25
C VAL A 49 6.26 -8.18 23.73
N ILE A 50 6.32 -8.38 22.41
CA ILE A 50 7.09 -9.48 21.83
C ILE A 50 8.59 -9.30 22.11
N ALA A 51 9.12 -8.09 21.92
CA ALA A 51 10.52 -7.79 22.20
C ALA A 51 10.87 -8.05 23.67
N PHE A 52 10.01 -7.57 24.59
CA PHE A 52 10.14 -7.81 26.03
C PHE A 52 10.15 -9.30 26.36
N LEU A 53 9.17 -10.07 25.86
CA LEU A 53 9.10 -11.51 26.10
C LEU A 53 10.23 -12.31 25.45
N MET A 54 10.80 -11.83 24.34
CA MET A 54 11.98 -12.41 23.72
C MET A 54 13.24 -12.17 24.55
N THR A 55 13.41 -10.98 25.12
CA THR A 55 14.54 -10.65 26.00
C THR A 55 14.64 -11.62 27.19
N TYR A 56 13.50 -12.07 27.71
CA TYR A 56 13.44 -13.02 28.83
C TYR A 56 13.22 -14.49 28.40
N GLY A 57 13.36 -14.80 27.10
CA GLY A 57 13.29 -16.18 26.59
C GLY A 57 11.91 -16.84 26.68
N VAL A 58 10.84 -16.08 26.90
CA VAL A 58 9.46 -16.60 26.97
C VAL A 58 8.91 -16.90 25.58
N VAL A 59 9.20 -16.04 24.61
CA VAL A 59 8.81 -16.20 23.20
C VAL A 59 10.05 -16.64 22.42
N THR A 60 9.98 -17.81 21.77
CA THR A 60 11.09 -18.36 20.97
C THR A 60 10.87 -18.15 19.47
N ASN A 61 9.60 -18.11 19.03
CA ASN A 61 9.26 -17.87 17.62
C ASN A 61 8.26 -16.72 17.46
N PRO A 62 8.75 -15.48 17.24
CA PRO A 62 7.88 -14.31 17.18
C PRO A 62 6.89 -14.36 16.01
N LYS A 63 7.18 -15.07 14.91
CA LYS A 63 6.26 -15.14 13.77
C LYS A 63 5.02 -16.00 14.06
N ARG A 64 5.20 -17.08 14.82
CA ARG A 64 4.12 -18.01 15.17
C ARG A 64 3.25 -17.46 16.29
N GLU A 65 3.87 -16.85 17.29
CA GLU A 65 3.21 -16.42 18.53
C GLU A 65 2.59 -15.02 18.43
N ARG A 66 2.99 -14.23 17.42
CA ARG A 66 2.50 -12.85 17.23
C ARG A 66 0.98 -12.73 17.18
N ALA A 67 0.27 -13.64 16.50
CA ALA A 67 -1.18 -13.55 16.40
C ALA A 67 -1.88 -13.74 17.76
N TYR A 68 -1.36 -14.67 18.55
CA TYR A 68 -1.84 -14.92 19.91
C TYR A 68 -1.54 -13.74 20.84
N VAL A 69 -0.29 -13.26 20.84
CA VAL A 69 0.13 -12.11 21.65
C VAL A 69 -0.65 -10.86 21.27
N ALA A 70 -0.87 -10.59 19.98
CA ALA A 70 -1.69 -9.46 19.52
C ALA A 70 -3.10 -9.50 20.12
N THR A 71 -3.74 -10.66 20.11
CA THR A 71 -5.11 -10.83 20.61
C THR A 71 -5.18 -10.53 22.12
N GLN A 72 -4.18 -10.96 22.89
CA GLN A 72 -4.12 -10.72 24.34
C GLN A 72 -3.76 -9.26 24.68
N VAL A 73 -2.89 -8.63 23.90
CA VAL A 73 -2.55 -7.21 24.04
C VAL A 73 -3.78 -6.34 23.73
N ASP A 74 -4.51 -6.63 22.65
CA ASP A 74 -5.71 -5.90 22.27
C ASP A 74 -6.83 -6.05 23.32
N LYS A 75 -6.99 -7.26 23.87
CA LYS A 75 -7.91 -7.52 24.99
C LYS A 75 -7.54 -6.68 26.22
N TRP A 76 -6.27 -6.70 26.63
CA TRP A 76 -5.79 -5.91 27.77
C TRP A 76 -5.96 -4.40 27.56
N ARG A 77 -5.70 -3.90 26.35
CA ARG A 77 -5.90 -2.49 26.00
C ARG A 77 -7.36 -2.07 26.04
N THR A 78 -8.25 -2.94 25.55
CA THR A 78 -9.70 -2.72 25.59
C THR A 78 -10.19 -2.65 27.04
N GLU A 79 -9.72 -3.53 27.93
CA GLU A 79 -10.04 -3.52 29.37
C GLU A 79 -9.62 -2.20 30.05
N ARG A 80 -8.56 -1.53 29.56
CA ARG A 80 -8.06 -0.25 30.10
C ARG A 80 -8.49 0.99 29.31
N GLY A 81 -9.38 0.85 28.32
CA GLY A 81 -9.86 1.97 27.51
C GLY A 81 -8.78 2.62 26.64
N LEU A 82 -7.65 1.94 26.41
CA LEU A 82 -6.59 2.39 25.52
C LEU A 82 -6.96 2.00 24.08
N GLY A 83 -7.24 3.00 23.23
CA GLY A 83 -7.54 2.79 21.81
C GLY A 83 -6.38 2.10 21.08
N ASP A 84 -6.63 1.54 19.88
CA ASP A 84 -5.62 0.90 19.03
C ASP A 84 -4.46 1.87 18.73
N THR A 85 -3.26 1.35 18.45
CA THR A 85 -1.96 2.08 18.34
C THR A 85 -1.92 3.02 17.13
N GLY A 86 -2.76 4.05 17.19
CA GLY A 86 -3.09 4.98 16.13
C GLY A 86 -4.18 5.99 16.51
N ASP A 87 -4.91 5.77 17.61
CA ASP A 87 -5.69 6.81 18.28
C ASP A 87 -4.82 7.48 19.34
N LEU A 88 -4.57 8.78 19.16
CA LEU A 88 -3.99 9.65 20.19
C LEU A 88 -4.78 9.48 21.49
N PRO A 89 -4.12 9.58 22.67
CA PRO A 89 -4.83 9.51 23.94
C PRO A 89 -6.00 10.49 23.91
N ARG A 90 -7.19 10.02 24.31
CA ARG A 90 -8.35 10.90 24.49
C ARG A 90 -7.93 11.99 25.47
N LEU A 91 -7.70 13.19 24.97
CA LEU A 91 -7.48 14.38 25.80
C LEU A 91 -8.66 14.46 26.77
N SER A 92 -8.38 14.54 28.06
CA SER A 92 -9.43 14.76 29.05
C SER A 92 -10.19 16.04 28.69
N ALA A 93 -11.48 16.10 29.04
CA ALA A 93 -12.32 17.27 28.74
C ALA A 93 -11.67 18.57 29.25
N GLU A 94 -10.94 18.48 30.36
CA GLU A 94 -10.19 19.58 30.97
C GLU A 94 -9.01 20.08 30.11
N LEU A 95 -8.26 19.16 29.50
CA LEU A 95 -7.14 19.50 28.61
C LEU A 95 -7.62 20.07 27.27
N LEU A 96 -8.80 19.64 26.80
CA LEU A 96 -9.47 20.24 25.65
C LEU A 96 -9.90 21.68 25.94
N THR A 97 -10.49 21.95 27.11
CA THR A 97 -10.84 23.32 27.51
C THR A 97 -9.62 24.22 27.67
N GLU A 98 -8.51 23.71 28.20
CA GLU A 98 -7.28 24.52 28.31
C GLU A 98 -6.68 24.84 26.92
N LEU A 99 -6.68 23.88 25.99
CA LEU A 99 -6.23 24.11 24.62
C LEU A 99 -7.14 25.07 23.85
N ASP A 100 -8.45 24.97 24.02
CA ASP A 100 -9.42 25.90 23.41
C ASP A 100 -9.25 27.32 23.97
N ASN A 101 -8.97 27.46 25.28
CA ASN A 101 -8.67 28.75 25.90
C ASN A 101 -7.36 29.36 25.37
N ARG A 102 -6.31 28.56 25.20
CA ARG A 102 -5.03 29.03 24.61
C ARG A 102 -5.21 29.45 23.16
N ARG A 103 -5.99 28.69 22.39
CA ARG A 103 -6.29 29.01 20.99
C ARG A 103 -7.12 30.28 20.87
N ALA A 104 -8.10 30.49 21.75
CA ALA A 104 -8.86 31.74 21.81
C ALA A 104 -7.98 32.94 22.17
N ALA A 105 -7.00 32.77 23.07
CA ALA A 105 -6.03 33.82 23.40
C ALA A 105 -5.08 34.13 22.23
N GLU A 106 -4.62 33.11 21.50
CA GLU A 106 -3.79 33.28 20.29
C GLU A 106 -4.57 33.92 19.14
N GLU A 107 -5.85 33.57 18.96
CA GLU A 107 -6.74 34.19 17.97
C GLU A 107 -7.05 35.65 18.31
N SER A 108 -7.20 35.97 19.59
CA SER A 108 -7.37 37.36 20.06
C SER A 108 -6.11 38.20 19.81
N ALA A 109 -4.92 37.64 20.09
CA ALA A 109 -3.64 38.29 19.81
C ALA A 109 -3.35 38.42 18.30
N ALA A 110 -3.84 37.49 17.49
CA ALA A 110 -3.73 37.55 16.03
C ALA A 110 -4.71 38.58 15.41
N ALA A 111 -5.91 38.72 15.97
CA ALA A 111 -6.90 39.70 15.56
C ALA A 111 -6.43 41.14 15.85
N GLU A 112 -5.77 41.37 16.99
CA GLU A 112 -5.20 42.67 17.34
C GLU A 112 -4.03 43.07 16.41
N LYS A 113 -3.26 42.08 15.94
CA LYS A 113 -2.20 42.30 14.93
C LYS A 113 -2.73 42.50 13.51
N GLN A 114 -3.88 41.90 13.15
CA GLN A 114 -4.48 42.05 11.81
C GLN A 114 -5.33 43.33 11.65
N ALA A 115 -5.71 44.01 12.73
CA ALA A 115 -6.42 45.30 12.65
C ALA A 115 -5.51 46.47 12.23
N ALA A 116 -4.18 46.31 12.29
CA ALA A 116 -3.21 47.37 11.96
C ALA A 116 -2.80 47.42 10.47
N GLU A 117 -3.18 46.46 9.64
CA GLU A 117 -2.70 46.37 8.25
C GLU A 117 -3.84 46.00 7.30
N THR A 118 -4.52 47.01 6.76
CA THR A 118 -5.70 46.86 5.90
C THR A 118 -5.31 46.83 4.41
N THR A 119 -5.64 45.75 3.68
CA THR A 119 -6.11 45.72 2.26
C THR A 119 -6.55 44.27 1.89
N PRO A 120 -7.63 44.03 1.10
CA PRO A 120 -8.39 42.78 1.13
C PRO A 120 -8.13 41.80 -0.04
N ALA A 121 -8.16 40.48 0.25
CA ALA A 121 -8.31 39.37 -0.70
C ALA A 121 -8.86 38.10 0.02
N PRO A 122 -9.50 37.14 -0.70
CA PRO A 122 -10.76 36.45 -0.33
C PRO A 122 -10.62 35.20 0.58
N PRO A 123 -11.73 34.59 1.08
CA PRO A 123 -11.78 33.95 2.38
C PRO A 123 -11.12 32.57 2.42
N LYS A 124 -10.25 32.36 3.41
CA LYS A 124 -9.72 31.05 3.78
C LYS A 124 -10.64 30.42 4.83
N THR A 125 -11.36 29.39 4.43
CA THR A 125 -12.28 28.62 5.26
C THR A 125 -11.54 27.90 6.38
N THR A 126 -11.89 28.21 7.62
CA THR A 126 -11.46 27.55 8.85
C THR A 126 -11.95 26.09 8.86
N THR A 127 -11.03 25.14 8.94
CA THR A 127 -11.32 23.71 9.04
C THR A 127 -11.77 23.35 10.45
N ALA A 128 -13.08 23.41 10.69
CA ALA A 128 -13.71 22.72 11.80
C ALA A 128 -13.76 21.19 11.52
N THR A 129 -13.37 20.40 12.51
CA THR A 129 -13.32 18.94 12.48
C THR A 129 -14.72 18.34 12.35
N LYS A 130 -15.19 18.15 11.11
CA LYS A 130 -16.40 17.36 10.83
C LYS A 130 -16.09 15.90 11.14
N ARG A 131 -16.84 15.30 12.08
CA ARG A 131 -17.10 13.85 12.16
C ARG A 131 -17.16 13.33 10.72
N ARG A 132 -16.38 12.30 10.34
CA ARG A 132 -16.39 11.76 8.96
C ARG A 132 -17.80 11.26 8.64
N SER A 133 -18.67 12.16 8.19
CA SER A 133 -19.89 11.83 7.51
C SER A 133 -19.48 11.08 6.26
N THR A 134 -20.28 10.07 5.90
CA THR A 134 -20.17 9.43 4.60
C THR A 134 -20.12 10.56 3.56
N PRO A 135 -19.10 10.62 2.68
CA PRO A 135 -18.93 11.75 1.78
C PRO A 135 -20.26 11.99 1.08
N GLU A 136 -20.83 13.20 1.23
CA GLU A 136 -22.21 13.51 0.83
C GLU A 136 -22.49 13.17 -0.65
N GLY A 137 -21.44 13.13 -1.50
CA GLY A 137 -21.51 12.70 -2.90
C GLY A 137 -21.63 11.19 -3.16
N SER A 138 -21.34 10.30 -2.21
CA SER A 138 -21.36 8.85 -2.49
C SER A 138 -22.76 8.28 -2.70
N ARG A 139 -23.79 8.95 -2.17
CA ARG A 139 -25.19 8.52 -2.30
C ARG A 139 -25.65 8.57 -3.76
N GLY A 140 -25.26 9.61 -4.51
CA GLY A 140 -25.57 9.72 -5.94
C GLY A 140 -24.99 8.56 -6.75
N PHE A 141 -23.74 8.17 -6.47
CA PHE A 141 -23.12 7.03 -7.14
C PHE A 141 -23.80 5.69 -6.82
N TYR A 142 -24.23 5.47 -5.57
CA TYR A 142 -25.03 4.29 -5.23
C TYR A 142 -26.39 4.27 -5.94
N LEU A 143 -27.04 5.43 -6.07
CA LEU A 143 -28.30 5.56 -6.78
C LEU A 143 -28.14 5.21 -8.26
N VAL A 144 -27.14 5.79 -8.94
CA VAL A 144 -26.89 5.48 -10.36
C VAL A 144 -26.51 4.01 -10.54
N ALA A 145 -25.69 3.44 -9.65
CA ALA A 145 -25.35 2.02 -9.69
C ALA A 145 -26.60 1.11 -9.57
N LEU A 146 -27.55 1.49 -8.71
CA LEU A 146 -28.83 0.79 -8.57
C LEU A 146 -29.70 0.94 -9.83
N MET A 147 -29.76 2.13 -10.43
CA MET A 147 -30.52 2.35 -11.68
C MET A 147 -29.93 1.57 -12.85
N SER A 148 -28.60 1.50 -12.95
CA SER A 148 -27.91 0.65 -13.91
C SER A 148 -28.19 -0.84 -13.69
N LEU A 149 -28.40 -1.26 -12.43
CA LEU A 149 -28.84 -2.61 -12.11
C LEU A 149 -30.22 -2.91 -12.72
N LEU A 150 -31.16 -1.97 -12.70
CA LEU A 150 -32.48 -2.13 -13.34
C LEU A 150 -32.38 -2.35 -14.85
N VAL A 151 -31.41 -1.72 -15.52
CA VAL A 151 -31.12 -1.99 -16.95
C VAL A 151 -30.57 -3.39 -17.16
N SER A 152 -29.75 -3.90 -16.23
CA SER A 152 -29.29 -5.30 -16.21
C SER A 152 -30.47 -6.26 -16.03
N VAL A 153 -31.44 -5.93 -15.16
CA VAL A 153 -32.66 -6.70 -14.97
C VAL A 153 -33.48 -6.83 -16.26
N ASP A 154 -33.79 -5.72 -16.92
CA ASP A 154 -34.54 -5.76 -18.20
C ASP A 154 -33.81 -6.60 -19.25
N THR A 155 -32.48 -6.41 -19.34
CA THR A 155 -31.67 -7.10 -20.35
C THR A 155 -31.63 -8.60 -20.11
N SER A 156 -31.37 -9.04 -18.87
CA SER A 156 -31.29 -10.45 -18.52
C SER A 156 -32.65 -11.14 -18.65
N TRP A 157 -33.73 -10.50 -18.20
CA TRP A 157 -35.09 -11.00 -18.34
C TRP A 157 -35.47 -11.28 -19.79
N ARG A 158 -35.19 -10.30 -20.67
CA ARG A 158 -35.48 -10.42 -22.11
C ARG A 158 -34.58 -11.44 -22.80
N PHE A 159 -33.31 -11.52 -22.41
CA PHE A 159 -32.38 -12.50 -22.96
C PHE A 159 -32.80 -13.94 -22.62
N PHE A 160 -33.13 -14.23 -21.35
CA PHE A 160 -33.59 -15.56 -20.95
C PHE A 160 -34.85 -15.98 -21.72
N GLY A 161 -35.73 -15.03 -22.01
CA GLY A 161 -36.93 -15.31 -22.76
C GLY A 161 -36.76 -15.46 -24.26
N ILE A 162 -36.05 -14.54 -24.89
CA ILE A 162 -35.98 -14.45 -26.36
C ILE A 162 -34.87 -15.33 -26.92
N LYS A 163 -33.71 -15.38 -26.25
CA LYS A 163 -32.52 -16.08 -26.77
C LYS A 163 -32.38 -17.50 -26.23
N LEU A 164 -32.67 -17.71 -24.95
CA LEU A 164 -32.58 -19.03 -24.32
C LEU A 164 -33.88 -19.83 -24.38
N GLY A 165 -34.99 -19.22 -24.82
CA GLY A 165 -36.26 -19.92 -25.04
C GLY A 165 -36.94 -20.42 -23.76
N ILE A 166 -36.49 -19.98 -22.59
CA ILE A 166 -37.10 -20.36 -21.31
C ILE A 166 -38.46 -19.67 -21.26
N THR A 167 -39.58 -20.38 -21.24
CA THR A 167 -40.93 -19.76 -21.26
C THR A 167 -41.56 -19.63 -19.89
N SER A 168 -41.14 -20.45 -18.92
CA SER A 168 -41.61 -20.43 -17.54
C SER A 168 -41.17 -19.17 -16.82
N ILE A 169 -42.13 -18.45 -16.22
CA ILE A 169 -41.85 -17.21 -15.49
C ILE A 169 -41.02 -17.45 -14.23
N TYR A 170 -41.21 -18.59 -13.57
CA TYR A 170 -40.49 -18.96 -12.36
C TYR A 170 -39.03 -19.31 -12.66
N GLU A 171 -38.76 -20.02 -13.75
CA GLU A 171 -37.40 -20.35 -14.19
C GLU A 171 -36.63 -19.09 -14.60
N ARG A 172 -37.27 -18.18 -15.36
CA ARG A 172 -36.68 -16.87 -15.70
C ARG A 172 -36.36 -16.07 -14.44
N ALA A 173 -37.30 -15.99 -13.50
CA ALA A 173 -37.11 -15.25 -12.25
C ALA A 173 -35.97 -15.82 -11.41
N ALA A 174 -35.85 -17.15 -11.32
CA ALA A 174 -34.76 -17.80 -10.60
C ALA A 174 -33.38 -17.51 -11.20
N MET A 175 -33.22 -17.67 -12.52
CA MET A 175 -31.94 -17.40 -13.19
C MET A 175 -31.52 -15.95 -13.10
N PHE A 176 -32.48 -15.04 -13.30
CA PHE A 176 -32.30 -13.62 -13.10
C PHE A 176 -31.85 -13.29 -11.66
N ALA A 177 -32.55 -13.82 -10.66
CA ALA A 177 -32.23 -13.57 -9.26
C ALA A 177 -30.82 -14.04 -8.90
N VAL A 178 -30.35 -15.18 -9.44
CA VAL A 178 -28.98 -15.66 -9.20
C VAL A 178 -27.94 -14.63 -9.66
N VAL A 179 -28.10 -14.05 -10.85
CA VAL A 179 -27.15 -13.07 -11.40
C VAL A 179 -27.15 -11.78 -10.58
N GLU A 180 -28.33 -11.22 -10.29
CA GLU A 180 -28.41 -9.95 -9.58
C GLU A 180 -28.01 -10.05 -8.12
N VAL A 181 -28.42 -11.13 -7.43
CA VAL A 181 -27.99 -11.37 -6.04
C VAL A 181 -26.48 -11.56 -6.00
N ALA A 182 -25.86 -12.22 -6.99
CA ALA A 182 -24.41 -12.33 -7.08
C ALA A 182 -23.72 -10.96 -7.27
N LEU A 183 -24.28 -10.07 -8.10
CA LEU A 183 -23.77 -8.70 -8.28
C LEU A 183 -23.86 -7.88 -6.98
N ILE A 184 -25.00 -7.96 -6.29
CA ILE A 184 -25.23 -7.29 -4.99
C ILE A 184 -24.25 -7.85 -3.94
N ALA A 185 -24.10 -9.17 -3.86
CA ALA A 185 -23.17 -9.83 -2.95
C ALA A 185 -21.71 -9.41 -3.22
N CYS A 186 -21.31 -9.28 -4.50
CA CYS A 186 -19.99 -8.75 -4.86
C CYS A 186 -19.80 -7.31 -4.35
N GLY A 187 -20.82 -6.46 -4.47
CA GLY A 187 -20.80 -5.10 -3.93
C GLY A 187 -20.62 -5.08 -2.40
N PHE A 188 -21.37 -5.91 -1.67
CA PHE A 188 -21.22 -6.06 -0.22
C PHE A 188 -19.85 -6.59 0.18
N ALA A 189 -19.36 -7.65 -0.49
CA ALA A 189 -18.06 -8.24 -0.24
C ALA A 189 -16.92 -7.23 -0.46
N MET A 190 -16.98 -6.43 -1.54
CA MET A 190 -16.02 -5.35 -1.77
C MET A 190 -16.09 -4.29 -0.68
N ARG A 191 -17.29 -3.88 -0.24
CA ARG A 191 -17.46 -2.90 0.84
C ARG A 191 -16.91 -3.42 2.17
N ALA A 192 -17.12 -4.69 2.48
CA ALA A 192 -16.57 -5.35 3.66
C ALA A 192 -15.04 -5.43 3.58
N GLY A 193 -14.48 -5.83 2.43
CA GLY A 193 -13.04 -5.90 2.21
C GLY A 193 -12.33 -4.55 2.33
N ILE A 194 -12.95 -3.47 1.82
CA ILE A 194 -12.42 -2.10 1.94
C ILE A 194 -12.43 -1.60 3.39
N ARG A 195 -13.39 -2.06 4.21
CA ARG A 195 -13.51 -1.70 5.63
C ARG A 195 -12.66 -2.57 6.55
N SER A 196 -12.15 -3.69 6.05
CA SER A 196 -11.22 -4.56 6.76
C SER A 196 -9.83 -3.93 6.87
N ALA A 197 -9.02 -4.38 7.83
CA ALA A 197 -7.64 -3.93 8.05
C ALA A 197 -6.75 -4.02 6.78
N SER A 198 -7.08 -4.90 5.84
CA SER A 198 -6.35 -5.05 4.58
C SER A 198 -6.60 -3.92 3.56
N GLY A 199 -7.71 -3.17 3.69
CA GLY A 199 -8.09 -2.05 2.82
C GLY A 199 -8.29 -2.42 1.34
N LYS A 200 -8.48 -3.71 1.01
CA LYS A 200 -8.54 -4.22 -0.37
C LYS A 200 -9.92 -4.80 -0.68
N PRO A 201 -10.47 -4.54 -1.89
CA PRO A 201 -11.80 -5.05 -2.29
C PRO A 201 -11.85 -6.59 -2.51
N GLY A 202 -10.73 -7.31 -2.38
CA GLY A 202 -10.68 -8.77 -2.50
C GLY A 202 -10.97 -9.32 -3.91
N PRO A 203 -11.13 -10.66 -4.04
CA PRO A 203 -11.43 -11.30 -5.33
C PRO A 203 -12.81 -10.96 -5.88
N ALA A 204 -13.72 -10.44 -5.05
CA ALA A 204 -15.06 -10.00 -5.46
C ALA A 204 -15.03 -8.97 -6.59
N ARG A 205 -13.97 -8.16 -6.70
CA ARG A 205 -13.77 -7.24 -7.82
C ARG A 205 -13.63 -7.95 -9.16
N LEU A 206 -12.90 -9.07 -9.21
CA LEU A 206 -12.72 -9.85 -10.44
C LEU A 206 -14.03 -10.52 -10.85
N ILE A 207 -14.75 -11.08 -9.89
CA ILE A 207 -16.05 -11.71 -10.11
C ILE A 207 -17.06 -10.67 -10.63
N LEU A 208 -17.09 -9.47 -10.06
CA LEU A 208 -17.94 -8.38 -10.53
C LEU A 208 -17.66 -8.00 -11.99
N TRP A 209 -16.38 -7.90 -12.39
CA TRP A 209 -16.02 -7.60 -13.78
C TRP A 209 -16.34 -8.76 -14.73
N ALA A 210 -16.20 -10.01 -14.28
CA ALA A 210 -16.61 -11.18 -15.06
C ALA A 210 -18.13 -11.19 -15.31
N LEU A 211 -18.92 -10.93 -14.27
CA LEU A 211 -20.39 -10.80 -14.38
C LEU A 211 -20.77 -9.61 -15.27
N CYS A 212 -20.07 -8.47 -15.17
CA CYS A 212 -20.25 -7.33 -16.05
C CYS A 212 -20.01 -7.68 -17.53
N PHE A 213 -18.99 -8.49 -17.82
CA PHE A 213 -18.71 -8.95 -19.17
C PHE A 213 -19.80 -9.90 -19.68
N ALA A 214 -20.27 -10.82 -18.84
CA ALA A 214 -21.38 -11.70 -19.16
C ALA A 214 -22.68 -10.92 -19.46
N SER A 215 -23.06 -9.95 -18.62
CA SER A 215 -24.21 -9.07 -18.88
C SER A 215 -24.01 -8.23 -20.14
N GLY A 216 -22.77 -7.80 -20.41
CA GLY A 216 -22.41 -7.09 -21.63
C GLY A 216 -22.65 -7.92 -22.90
N TYR A 217 -22.24 -9.20 -22.86
CA TYR A 217 -22.49 -10.16 -23.92
C TYR A 217 -23.99 -10.38 -24.16
N MET A 218 -24.79 -10.57 -23.09
CA MET A 218 -26.25 -10.73 -23.19
C MET A 218 -26.91 -9.52 -23.87
N ALA A 219 -26.48 -8.30 -23.53
CA ALA A 219 -27.02 -7.08 -24.13
C ALA A 219 -26.67 -6.96 -25.62
N PHE A 220 -25.42 -7.29 -25.97
CA PHE A 220 -24.93 -7.24 -27.35
C PHE A 220 -25.64 -8.26 -28.23
N ASP A 221 -25.80 -9.51 -27.76
CA ASP A 221 -26.48 -10.56 -28.51
C ASP A 221 -28.00 -10.30 -28.63
N LEU A 222 -28.62 -9.73 -27.60
CA LEU A 222 -30.05 -9.44 -27.61
C LEU A 222 -30.43 -8.30 -28.55
N ALA A 223 -29.68 -7.20 -28.51
CA ALA A 223 -30.09 -5.95 -29.16
C ALA A 223 -29.32 -5.65 -30.45
N GLY A 224 -28.19 -6.31 -30.69
CA GLY A 224 -27.30 -6.03 -31.81
C GLY A 224 -26.30 -4.91 -31.48
N PRO A 225 -25.46 -4.50 -32.45
CA PRO A 225 -24.25 -3.73 -32.16
C PRO A 225 -24.51 -2.32 -31.60
N VAL A 226 -25.48 -1.58 -32.11
CA VAL A 226 -25.70 -0.17 -31.72
C VAL A 226 -26.46 -0.07 -30.40
N SER A 227 -27.64 -0.68 -30.33
CA SER A 227 -28.51 -0.68 -29.14
C SER A 227 -27.94 -1.57 -28.02
N GLY A 228 -27.24 -2.65 -28.36
CA GLY A 228 -26.51 -3.47 -27.41
C GLY A 228 -25.41 -2.67 -26.74
N LEU A 229 -24.59 -1.93 -27.49
CA LEU A 229 -23.56 -1.08 -26.92
C LEU A 229 -24.13 -0.01 -25.98
N ALA A 230 -25.25 0.63 -26.34
CA ALA A 230 -25.95 1.57 -25.46
C ALA A 230 -26.41 0.90 -24.15
N ARG A 231 -26.89 -0.34 -24.21
CA ARG A 231 -27.27 -1.11 -23.00
C ARG A 231 -26.07 -1.55 -22.18
N VAL A 232 -24.97 -1.99 -22.79
CA VAL A 232 -23.73 -2.33 -22.08
C VAL A 232 -23.19 -1.12 -21.33
N THR A 233 -23.16 0.03 -21.99
CA THR A 233 -22.64 1.27 -21.42
C THR A 233 -23.52 1.78 -20.29
N LEU A 234 -24.84 1.93 -20.49
CA LEU A 234 -25.77 2.47 -19.49
C LEU A 234 -26.12 1.46 -18.36
N GLY A 235 -26.02 0.16 -18.64
CA GLY A 235 -26.29 -0.90 -17.68
C GLY A 235 -25.00 -1.34 -16.97
N PRO A 236 -24.44 -2.51 -17.29
CA PRO A 236 -23.42 -3.15 -16.47
C PRO A 236 -22.14 -2.32 -16.32
N VAL A 237 -21.66 -1.62 -17.37
CA VAL A 237 -20.42 -0.84 -17.28
C VAL A 237 -20.60 0.38 -16.38
N LEU A 238 -21.63 1.20 -16.63
CA LEU A 238 -21.93 2.35 -15.78
C LEU A 238 -22.19 1.91 -14.33
N GLY A 239 -22.93 0.82 -14.12
CA GLY A 239 -23.21 0.29 -12.79
C GLY A 239 -21.94 -0.08 -12.02
N VAL A 240 -21.03 -0.83 -12.66
CA VAL A 240 -19.75 -1.21 -12.06
C VAL A 240 -18.88 0.01 -11.77
N VAL A 241 -18.77 0.96 -12.70
CA VAL A 241 -17.97 2.18 -12.53
C VAL A 241 -18.53 3.02 -11.38
N MET A 242 -19.85 3.25 -11.34
CA MET A 242 -20.50 4.03 -10.29
C MET A 242 -20.37 3.33 -8.94
N LEU A 243 -20.47 2.00 -8.87
CA LEU A 243 -20.20 1.25 -7.66
C LEU A 243 -18.74 1.39 -7.19
N HIS A 244 -17.77 1.38 -8.11
CA HIS A 244 -16.35 1.60 -7.80
C HIS A 244 -16.12 3.00 -7.20
N LEU A 245 -16.75 4.03 -7.78
CA LEU A 245 -16.70 5.41 -7.27
C LEU A 245 -17.41 5.55 -5.92
N ALA A 246 -18.59 4.95 -5.78
CA ALA A 246 -19.37 4.94 -4.53
C ALA A 246 -18.60 4.32 -3.36
N LEU A 247 -17.83 3.26 -3.64
CA LEU A 247 -16.97 2.59 -2.67
C LEU A 247 -15.65 3.34 -2.42
N GLY A 248 -15.30 4.33 -3.24
CA GLY A 248 -14.09 5.14 -3.09
C GLY A 248 -12.80 4.32 -3.19
N ILE A 249 -12.79 3.29 -4.03
CA ILE A 249 -11.62 2.40 -4.21
C ILE A 249 -10.42 3.20 -4.75
N GLU A 250 -10.70 4.16 -5.62
CA GLU A 250 -9.69 4.95 -6.32
C GLU A 250 -8.98 5.98 -5.43
N LEU A 251 -9.70 6.63 -4.50
CA LEU A 251 -9.07 7.52 -3.52
C LEU A 251 -8.18 6.77 -2.51
N ARG A 252 -8.52 5.53 -2.17
CA ARG A 252 -7.74 4.72 -1.22
C ARG A 252 -6.49 4.08 -1.84
N HIS A 253 -6.50 3.79 -3.15
CA HIS A 253 -5.37 3.13 -3.82
C HIS A 253 -4.17 4.04 -4.10
N ARG A 254 -4.30 5.37 -3.97
CA ARG A 254 -3.17 6.31 -4.14
C ARG A 254 -2.07 6.18 -3.07
N ARG A 255 -2.25 5.33 -2.04
CA ARG A 255 -1.25 5.12 -0.96
C ARG A 255 -0.50 3.79 -0.98
N THR A 256 -0.72 2.90 -1.95
CA THR A 256 -0.08 1.56 -1.92
C THR A 256 0.78 1.23 -3.14
N ARG A 257 2.06 0.96 -2.85
CA ARG A 257 3.17 0.40 -3.65
C ARG A 257 2.88 -0.05 -5.09
N VAL A 258 3.81 0.36 -5.96
CA VAL A 258 4.07 -0.13 -7.32
C VAL A 258 4.11 -1.67 -7.34
N THR A 259 3.05 -2.31 -7.83
CA THR A 259 3.01 -3.76 -8.04
C THR A 259 3.62 -4.11 -9.40
N THR A 260 4.13 -5.34 -9.57
CA THR A 260 4.70 -5.83 -10.84
C THR A 260 3.72 -5.65 -12.01
N TRP A 261 2.42 -5.76 -11.75
CA TRP A 261 1.35 -5.50 -12.72
C TRP A 261 1.29 -4.05 -13.19
N SER A 262 1.61 -3.07 -12.35
CA SER A 262 1.69 -1.66 -12.77
C SER A 262 2.86 -1.40 -13.72
N ARG A 263 3.95 -2.17 -13.60
CA ARG A 263 5.08 -2.12 -14.54
C ARG A 263 4.72 -2.77 -15.87
N VAL A 264 4.04 -3.92 -15.83
CA VAL A 264 3.55 -4.62 -17.02
C VAL A 264 2.48 -3.81 -17.74
N SER A 265 1.51 -3.22 -17.04
CA SER A 265 0.48 -2.39 -17.66
C SER A 265 1.05 -1.10 -18.23
N ARG A 266 2.06 -0.53 -17.58
CA ARG A 266 2.78 0.64 -18.10
C ARG A 266 3.56 0.28 -19.36
N GLU A 267 4.29 -0.82 -19.35
CA GLU A 267 5.01 -1.35 -20.53
C GLU A 267 4.04 -1.70 -21.68
N LEU A 268 2.85 -2.25 -21.38
CA LEU A 268 1.84 -2.57 -22.39
C LEU A 268 1.19 -1.30 -22.95
N LYS A 269 0.90 -0.32 -22.10
CA LYS A 269 0.37 1.00 -22.50
C LYS A 269 1.39 1.76 -23.35
N GLU A 270 2.65 1.72 -22.95
CA GLU A 270 3.77 2.33 -23.69
C GLU A 270 3.99 1.65 -25.05
N ARG A 271 3.84 0.32 -25.15
CA ARG A 271 3.85 -0.41 -26.44
C ARG A 271 2.65 -0.09 -27.34
N PHE A 272 1.48 0.14 -26.76
CA PHE A 272 0.28 0.52 -27.50
C PHE A 272 0.38 1.97 -28.03
N LEU A 273 0.92 2.88 -27.22
CA LEU A 273 1.19 4.27 -27.60
C LEU A 273 2.35 4.39 -28.60
N SER A 274 3.35 3.51 -28.51
CA SER A 274 4.44 3.38 -29.49
C SER A 274 3.91 2.95 -30.87
N ARG A 275 2.93 2.04 -30.93
CA ARG A 275 2.27 1.66 -32.19
C ARG A 275 1.42 2.77 -32.80
N LEU A 276 1.00 3.74 -31.99
CA LEU A 276 0.25 4.92 -32.43
C LEU A 276 1.15 6.09 -32.84
N GLY A 277 2.49 5.91 -32.86
CA GLY A 277 3.44 6.89 -33.40
C GLY A 277 3.60 8.15 -32.55
N LEU A 278 3.17 8.15 -31.29
CA LEU A 278 3.17 9.31 -30.39
C LEU A 278 4.26 9.25 -29.30
N GLY A 279 5.27 8.38 -29.43
CA GLY A 279 6.34 8.21 -28.45
C GLY A 279 7.73 8.20 -29.07
N ASP A 280 8.56 9.18 -28.69
CA ASP A 280 9.97 9.34 -29.09
C ASP A 280 10.92 8.31 -28.40
N ASP A 281 10.42 7.12 -28.04
CA ASP A 281 11.10 6.12 -27.17
C ASP A 281 11.71 4.94 -27.96
N GLU A 282 11.60 4.87 -29.30
CA GLU A 282 12.40 3.87 -30.05
C GLU A 282 13.89 4.15 -29.91
N ARG A 283 14.29 5.45 -29.88
CA ARG A 283 15.68 5.86 -29.66
C ARG A 283 16.18 5.48 -28.28
N ASP A 284 15.34 5.65 -27.25
CA ASP A 284 15.67 5.33 -25.87
C ASP A 284 15.62 3.81 -25.58
N ALA A 285 14.71 3.06 -26.20
CA ALA A 285 14.69 1.60 -26.13
C ALA A 285 15.92 0.98 -26.84
N LEU A 286 16.31 1.51 -28.01
CA LEU A 286 17.52 1.10 -28.70
C LEU A 286 18.79 1.45 -27.89
N ALA A 287 18.84 2.64 -27.29
CA ALA A 287 19.93 3.01 -26.40
C ALA A 287 20.04 2.06 -25.19
N ARG A 288 18.90 1.75 -24.53
CA ARG A 288 18.86 0.82 -23.39
C ARG A 288 19.26 -0.61 -23.76
N THR A 289 18.87 -1.10 -24.94
CA THR A 289 19.24 -2.45 -25.38
C THR A 289 20.73 -2.55 -25.72
N ARG A 290 21.28 -1.52 -26.38
CA ARG A 290 22.72 -1.39 -26.65
C ARG A 290 23.54 -1.28 -25.37
N ASP A 291 23.08 -0.51 -24.39
CA ASP A 291 23.72 -0.36 -23.07
C ASP A 291 23.78 -1.69 -22.30
N ARG A 292 22.66 -2.44 -22.25
CA ARG A 292 22.67 -3.80 -21.67
C ARG A 292 23.57 -4.77 -22.43
N ALA A 293 23.69 -4.63 -23.74
CA ALA A 293 24.60 -5.43 -24.54
C ALA A 293 26.07 -5.09 -24.24
N ALA A 294 26.40 -3.81 -24.07
CA ALA A 294 27.73 -3.36 -23.68
C ALA A 294 28.14 -3.90 -22.30
N ARG A 295 27.28 -3.79 -21.28
CA ARG A 295 27.56 -4.39 -19.95
C ARG A 295 27.77 -5.90 -20.01
N ARG A 296 26.95 -6.62 -20.77
CA ARG A 296 27.10 -8.07 -20.96
C ARG A 296 28.42 -8.41 -21.66
N ALA A 297 28.83 -7.63 -22.65
CA ALA A 297 30.12 -7.81 -23.31
C ALA A 297 31.29 -7.59 -22.34
N ALA A 298 31.25 -6.54 -21.50
CA ALA A 298 32.27 -6.30 -20.47
C ALA A 298 32.39 -7.46 -19.47
N HIS A 299 31.27 -7.98 -18.95
CA HIS A 299 31.30 -9.14 -18.05
C HIS A 299 31.79 -10.42 -18.73
N LEU A 300 31.37 -10.67 -19.98
CA LEU A 300 31.83 -11.83 -20.75
C LEU A 300 33.32 -11.73 -21.13
N ALA A 301 33.87 -10.51 -21.23
CA ALA A 301 35.29 -10.30 -21.44
C ALA A 301 36.12 -10.74 -20.22
N ARG A 302 35.64 -10.54 -18.98
CA ARG A 302 36.29 -11.03 -17.75
C ARG A 302 36.00 -12.51 -17.43
N ALA A 303 34.93 -13.08 -17.97
CA ALA A 303 34.50 -14.43 -17.62
C ALA A 303 35.61 -15.49 -17.84
N SER A 304 35.69 -16.45 -16.92
CA SER A 304 36.68 -17.54 -16.95
C SER A 304 36.62 -18.34 -18.25
N TRP A 305 37.78 -18.88 -18.66
CA TRP A 305 37.93 -19.68 -19.88
C TRP A 305 37.01 -20.92 -19.90
N MET A 306 36.60 -21.42 -18.72
CA MET A 306 35.67 -22.54 -18.56
C MET A 306 34.21 -22.20 -18.91
N THR A 307 33.89 -20.95 -19.24
CA THR A 307 32.52 -20.55 -19.57
C THR A 307 32.13 -21.03 -20.97
N PRO A 308 31.11 -21.89 -21.13
CA PRO A 308 30.74 -22.44 -22.44
C PRO A 308 30.23 -21.34 -23.38
N PHE A 309 30.60 -21.45 -24.66
CA PHE A 309 30.21 -20.52 -25.73
C PHE A 309 30.57 -19.04 -25.48
N ARG A 310 31.54 -18.76 -24.60
CA ARG A 310 31.97 -17.39 -24.25
C ARG A 310 32.26 -16.54 -25.49
N LYS A 311 33.08 -17.05 -26.41
CA LYS A 311 33.47 -16.33 -27.65
C LYS A 311 32.24 -15.95 -28.49
N VAL A 312 31.30 -16.88 -28.68
CA VAL A 312 30.08 -16.65 -29.47
C VAL A 312 29.15 -15.65 -28.78
N ARG A 313 28.96 -15.79 -27.46
CA ARG A 313 28.12 -14.89 -26.65
C ARG A 313 28.72 -13.49 -26.58
N LEU A 314 30.04 -13.37 -26.46
CA LEU A 314 30.76 -12.10 -26.49
C LEU A 314 30.63 -11.44 -27.86
N ALA A 315 30.87 -12.17 -28.95
CA ALA A 315 30.72 -11.63 -30.31
C ALA A 315 29.29 -11.14 -30.58
N ARG A 316 28.27 -11.87 -30.09
CA ARG A 316 26.86 -11.45 -30.17
C ARG A 316 26.57 -10.20 -29.32
N ALA A 317 27.12 -10.13 -28.11
CA ALA A 317 26.97 -8.97 -27.23
C ALA A 317 27.64 -7.73 -27.83
N LEU A 318 28.84 -7.87 -28.42
CA LEU A 318 29.55 -6.78 -29.09
C LEU A 318 28.80 -6.26 -30.32
N ARG A 319 28.28 -7.17 -31.16
CA ARG A 319 27.45 -6.79 -32.31
C ARG A 319 26.16 -6.08 -31.89
N SER A 320 25.48 -6.58 -30.86
CA SER A 320 24.24 -5.94 -30.36
C SER A 320 24.47 -4.61 -29.62
N ALA A 321 25.66 -4.37 -29.08
CA ALA A 321 26.05 -3.08 -28.51
C ALA A 321 26.38 -2.02 -29.58
N ASN A 322 26.64 -2.44 -30.82
CA ASN A 322 27.12 -1.60 -31.92
C ASN A 322 28.39 -0.77 -31.62
N ALA A 323 29.20 -1.21 -30.67
CA ALA A 323 30.40 -0.49 -30.22
C ALA A 323 31.50 -0.36 -31.29
N ALA A 324 31.40 -1.11 -32.40
CA ALA A 324 32.32 -1.00 -33.53
C ALA A 324 32.05 0.21 -34.43
N HIS A 325 30.80 0.73 -34.43
CA HIS A 325 30.37 1.80 -35.34
C HIS A 325 29.88 3.06 -34.59
N ASP A 326 29.91 3.04 -33.25
CA ASP A 326 29.43 4.13 -32.40
C ASP A 326 30.45 4.40 -31.29
N ASP A 327 31.07 5.57 -31.35
CA ASP A 327 32.13 6.01 -30.44
C ASP A 327 31.65 6.16 -29.00
N ARG A 328 30.40 6.59 -28.80
CA ARG A 328 29.80 6.75 -27.48
C ARG A 328 29.58 5.39 -26.83
N MET A 329 29.10 4.41 -27.61
CA MET A 329 28.92 3.03 -27.13
C MET A 329 30.25 2.33 -26.87
N ARG A 330 31.29 2.62 -27.66
CA ARG A 330 32.66 2.16 -27.44
C ARG A 330 33.23 2.70 -26.14
N ALA A 331 33.14 4.00 -25.90
CA ALA A 331 33.59 4.62 -24.65
C ALA A 331 32.87 4.03 -23.43
N ARG A 332 31.55 3.81 -23.55
CA ARG A 332 30.75 3.20 -22.48
C ARG A 332 31.16 1.76 -22.20
N LEU A 333 31.36 0.95 -23.24
CA LEU A 333 31.83 -0.42 -23.11
C LEU A 333 33.18 -0.49 -22.40
N MET A 334 34.13 0.39 -22.78
CA MET A 334 35.45 0.45 -22.16
C MET A 334 35.37 0.90 -20.69
N ALA A 335 34.51 1.85 -20.37
CA ALA A 335 34.28 2.29 -18.99
C ALA A 335 33.69 1.15 -18.12
N GLU A 336 32.71 0.41 -18.63
CA GLU A 336 32.13 -0.74 -17.94
C GLU A 336 33.15 -1.89 -17.80
N LEU A 337 34.02 -2.09 -18.80
CA LEU A 337 35.11 -3.06 -18.72
C LEU A 337 36.13 -2.68 -17.65
N ALA A 338 36.55 -1.41 -17.62
CA ALA A 338 37.46 -0.89 -16.60
C ALA A 338 36.86 -1.05 -15.20
N ALA A 339 35.58 -0.69 -15.01
CA ALA A 339 34.89 -0.86 -13.74
C ALA A 339 34.85 -2.33 -13.27
N VAL A 340 34.63 -3.27 -14.20
CA VAL A 340 34.59 -4.71 -13.89
C VAL A 340 35.99 -5.29 -13.66
N GLN A 341 37.02 -4.77 -14.32
CA GLN A 341 38.42 -5.17 -14.11
C GLN A 341 38.97 -4.68 -12.76
N HIS A 342 38.71 -3.43 -12.40
CA HIS A 342 39.19 -2.80 -11.16
C HIS A 342 38.21 -2.96 -9.99
N ALA A 343 37.20 -3.83 -10.10
CA ALA A 343 36.22 -4.08 -9.04
C ALA A 343 36.86 -4.58 -7.73
N ASP A 344 37.97 -5.31 -7.81
CA ASP A 344 38.69 -5.79 -6.63
C ASP A 344 39.47 -4.69 -5.90
N GLU A 345 39.85 -3.61 -6.61
CA GLU A 345 40.48 -2.43 -6.02
C GLU A 345 39.47 -1.62 -5.20
N LEU A 346 38.23 -1.50 -5.69
CA LEU A 346 37.12 -0.92 -4.94
C LEU A 346 36.87 -1.61 -3.60
N ARG A 347 37.09 -2.93 -3.51
CA ARG A 347 36.99 -3.68 -2.24
C ARG A 347 38.11 -3.35 -1.25
N ARG A 348 39.26 -2.88 -1.74
CA ARG A 348 40.43 -2.54 -0.92
C ARG A 348 40.47 -1.08 -0.51
N LEU A 349 39.61 -0.23 -1.07
CA LEU A 349 39.48 1.15 -0.65
C LEU A 349 38.86 1.19 0.75
N ASP A 350 39.62 1.72 1.71
CA ASP A 350 39.12 2.03 3.03
C ASP A 350 38.26 3.30 2.95
N LEU A 351 36.97 3.08 2.72
CA LEU A 351 35.97 4.13 2.64
C LEU A 351 35.39 4.33 4.04
N ALA A 352 35.49 5.55 4.57
CA ALA A 352 34.82 5.93 5.81
C ALA A 352 33.32 5.59 5.71
N SER A 353 32.80 4.89 6.72
CA SER A 353 31.40 4.49 6.75
C SER A 353 30.51 5.73 6.76
N PRO A 354 29.57 5.89 5.81
CA PRO A 354 28.65 7.03 5.81
C PRO A 354 27.69 7.03 7.02
N TRP A 355 27.71 5.98 7.83
CA TRP A 355 26.86 5.81 9.01
C TRP A 355 27.62 5.99 10.33
N SER A 356 28.96 6.12 10.32
CA SER A 356 29.74 6.32 11.55
C SER A 356 29.45 7.68 12.19
N ASP A 357 29.28 8.73 11.39
CA ASP A 357 28.96 10.07 11.89
C ASP A 357 27.52 10.16 12.43
N SER A 358 26.59 9.40 11.84
CA SER A 358 25.20 9.30 12.31
C SER A 358 25.12 8.62 13.67
N LEU A 359 25.88 7.53 13.88
CA LEU A 359 25.92 6.82 15.16
C LEU A 359 26.60 7.66 16.24
N ALA A 360 27.71 8.32 15.91
CA ALA A 360 28.42 9.21 16.84
C ALA A 360 27.55 10.40 17.27
N ASN A 361 26.81 11.02 16.34
CA ASN A 361 25.87 12.09 16.69
C ASN A 361 24.70 11.59 17.54
N THR A 362 24.15 10.42 17.22
CA THR A 362 23.03 9.83 18.00
C THR A 362 23.46 9.54 19.44
N LEU A 363 24.68 9.04 19.65
CA LEU A 363 25.23 8.82 20.99
C LEU A 363 25.54 10.12 21.74
N LYS A 364 25.88 11.20 21.02
CA LYS A 364 26.13 12.52 21.63
C LYS A 364 24.85 13.16 22.17
N TYR A 365 23.71 12.95 21.51
CA TYR A 365 22.39 13.42 21.98
C TYR A 365 21.81 12.58 23.13
N LEU A 366 22.26 11.34 23.31
CA LEU A 366 21.89 10.52 24.47
C LEU A 366 22.71 10.85 25.73
N ARG A 367 23.73 11.72 25.59
CA ARG A 367 24.65 12.11 26.66
C ARG A 367 24.49 13.59 27.08
N SER A 368 23.56 14.31 26.47
CA SER A 368 23.16 15.69 26.82
C SER A 368 21.74 15.68 27.36
#